data_AF-A0A9R1NF53-F1
#
_entry.id   AF-A0A9R1NF53-F1
#
_cell.length_a   1.000
_cell.length_b   1.000
_cell.length_c   1.000
_cell.angle_alpha   90.00
_cell.angle_beta   90.00
_cell.angle_gamma   90.00
#
_symmetry.space_group_name_H-M   'P 1'
#
loop_
_entity.id
_entity.type
_entity.pdbx_description
1 polymer ?
#
loop_
_entity_poly.entity_id
_entity_poly.type
_entity_poly.pdbx_seq_one_letter_code
_entity_poly.pdbx_strand_id
1 'polypeptide(L)'
;MAHCETSLATFYFSSSTDQWQAAAPKDLNDLAPGKGYIHRSHYAYGCFYWDWVNFGMKKLLLLNTRKMEFSTADLPPGEWTYEGIAIVEAGEGRLGIFGFHCEISPDLSYTVARKKGESPSQWQMEKTISLDSRYKYFIKDATQRYLFLTRREASSLYNELVGYFSIDVKTLQLQRVYQKQHYPWNEAYSYINFPPSLLSSRRI
;
A
#
# COMPACT_ATOMS: atom_id res chain seq x y z
N MET A 1 3.86 -0.45 -15.05
CA MET A 1 5.26 -0.28 -14.59
C MET A 1 6.03 -1.49 -15.06
N ALA A 2 7.24 -1.28 -15.58
CA ALA A 2 8.17 -2.32 -15.98
C ALA A 2 9.46 -2.14 -15.17
N HIS A 3 10.06 -3.22 -14.70
CA HIS A 3 11.32 -3.19 -13.97
C HIS A 3 12.31 -4.17 -14.58
N CYS A 4 13.59 -3.84 -14.50
CA CYS A 4 14.69 -4.78 -14.65
C CYS A 4 15.56 -4.73 -13.39
N GLU A 5 16.68 -5.46 -13.38
CA GLU A 5 17.54 -5.57 -12.20
C GLU A 5 18.00 -4.22 -11.63
N THR A 6 18.17 -3.21 -12.48
CA THR A 6 18.79 -1.93 -12.13
C THR A 6 17.89 -0.73 -12.36
N SER A 7 16.72 -0.87 -12.97
CA SER A 7 15.90 0.28 -13.32
C SER A 7 14.41 0.02 -13.32
N LEU A 8 13.65 1.10 -13.13
CA LEU A 8 12.20 1.12 -13.17
C LEU A 8 11.70 2.13 -14.20
N ALA A 9 10.75 1.70 -15.03
CA ALA A 9 10.04 2.56 -15.96
C ALA A 9 8.53 2.49 -15.70
N THR A 10 7.86 3.63 -15.77
CA THR A 10 6.39 3.68 -15.75
C THR A 10 5.89 4.23 -17.06
N PHE A 11 4.87 3.56 -17.60
CA PHE A 11 4.12 4.03 -18.76
C PHE A 11 2.76 4.50 -18.29
N TYR A 12 2.30 5.61 -18.84
CA TYR A 12 1.00 6.18 -18.54
C TYR A 12 0.31 6.60 -19.82
N PHE A 13 -1.02 6.55 -19.81
CA PHE A 13 -1.83 7.03 -20.91
C PHE A 13 -2.22 8.49 -20.63
N SER A 14 -1.92 9.37 -21.59
CA SER A 14 -2.32 10.77 -21.53
C SER A 14 -3.58 10.98 -22.34
N SER A 15 -4.68 11.33 -21.67
CA SER A 15 -5.95 11.63 -22.33
C SER A 15 -5.94 12.93 -23.13
N SER A 16 -5.01 13.86 -22.83
CA SER A 16 -4.88 15.11 -23.59
C SER A 16 -4.18 14.92 -24.93
N THR A 17 -3.32 13.92 -25.03
CA THR A 17 -2.58 13.60 -26.27
C THR A 17 -3.06 12.30 -26.93
N ASP A 18 -3.99 11.58 -26.30
CA ASP A 18 -4.50 10.26 -26.72
C ASP A 18 -3.38 9.22 -26.97
N GLN A 19 -2.30 9.30 -26.18
CA GLN A 19 -1.09 8.52 -26.41
C GLN A 19 -0.51 7.95 -25.11
N TRP A 20 0.13 6.80 -25.24
CA TRP A 20 1.00 6.24 -24.20
C TRP A 20 2.32 7.00 -24.18
N GLN A 21 2.72 7.41 -22.99
CA GLN A 21 3.98 8.09 -22.73
C GLN A 21 4.74 7.36 -21.63
N ALA A 22 6.05 7.58 -21.58
CA ALA A 22 6.93 7.04 -20.55
C ALA A 22 7.35 8.15 -19.57
N ALA A 23 7.30 7.84 -18.29
CA ALA A 23 7.99 8.62 -17.26
C ALA A 23 9.51 8.43 -17.40
N ALA A 24 10.28 9.41 -16.92
CA ALA A 24 11.73 9.26 -16.84
C ALA A 24 12.08 8.01 -16.00
N PRO A 25 12.92 7.09 -16.50
CA PRO A 25 13.27 5.88 -15.77
C PRO A 25 14.06 6.23 -14.52
N LYS A 26 13.92 5.40 -13.48
CA LYS A 26 14.67 5.53 -12.24
C LYS A 26 15.69 4.42 -12.12
N ASP A 27 16.94 4.80 -11.91
CA ASP A 27 17.99 3.87 -11.47
C ASP A 27 17.68 3.41 -10.03
N LEU A 28 17.66 2.10 -9.83
CA LEU A 28 17.38 1.42 -8.56
C LEU A 28 18.64 0.87 -7.89
N ASN A 29 19.84 1.12 -8.40
CA ASN A 29 21.10 0.67 -7.79
C ASN A 29 21.22 1.14 -6.33
N ASP A 30 20.74 2.34 -6.01
CA ASP A 30 20.69 2.91 -4.65
C ASP A 30 19.62 2.26 -3.72
N LEU A 31 18.72 1.47 -4.30
CA LEU A 31 17.63 0.73 -3.66
C LEU A 31 17.91 -0.78 -3.62
N ALA A 32 19.15 -1.18 -3.91
CA ALA A 32 19.67 -2.55 -4.04
C ALA A 32 19.10 -3.34 -5.24
N PRO A 33 19.96 -3.83 -6.15
CA PRO A 33 19.53 -4.60 -7.31
C PRO A 33 19.18 -6.05 -6.92
N GLY A 34 18.11 -6.58 -7.53
CA GLY A 34 18.07 -8.00 -7.87
C GLY A 34 17.07 -8.93 -7.19
N LYS A 35 16.25 -8.54 -6.20
CA LYS A 35 15.24 -9.48 -5.65
C LYS A 35 13.98 -8.77 -5.18
N GLY A 36 12.93 -8.85 -5.98
CA GLY A 36 11.59 -8.57 -5.47
C GLY A 36 10.58 -8.05 -6.48
N TYR A 37 9.43 -8.72 -6.56
CA TYR A 37 8.25 -8.11 -7.14
C TYR A 37 7.81 -6.96 -6.24
N ILE A 38 7.66 -5.77 -6.84
CA ILE A 38 7.00 -4.65 -6.19
C ILE A 38 5.51 -4.99 -6.08
N HIS A 39 5.11 -5.61 -4.97
CA HIS A 39 3.79 -6.23 -4.85
C HIS A 39 2.65 -5.23 -4.65
N ARG A 40 2.92 -4.06 -4.05
CA ARG A 40 1.86 -3.13 -3.64
C ARG A 40 2.25 -1.68 -3.81
N SER A 41 1.42 -0.96 -4.57
CA SER A 41 1.46 0.51 -4.64
C SER A 41 0.38 1.09 -3.74
N HIS A 42 0.69 2.20 -3.08
CA HIS A 42 -0.29 3.02 -2.37
C HIS A 42 -0.42 4.38 -3.05
N TYR A 43 -1.63 4.88 -3.24
CA TYR A 43 -1.85 6.21 -3.79
C TYR A 43 -2.26 7.19 -2.70
N ALA A 44 -1.51 8.30 -2.57
CA ALA A 44 -1.85 9.40 -1.67
C ALA A 44 -1.37 10.73 -2.25
N TYR A 45 -2.22 11.76 -2.21
CA TYR A 45 -1.94 13.14 -2.60
C TYR A 45 -1.27 13.32 -3.98
N GLY A 46 -1.61 12.49 -4.97
CA GLY A 46 -1.03 12.58 -6.31
C GLY A 46 0.31 11.88 -6.48
N CYS A 47 0.67 11.00 -5.55
CA CYS A 47 1.86 10.17 -5.64
C CYS A 47 1.49 8.71 -5.45
N PHE A 48 2.17 7.84 -6.21
CA PHE A 48 2.23 6.42 -5.88
C PHE A 48 3.46 6.14 -5.02
N TYR A 49 3.30 5.25 -4.05
CA TYR A 49 4.33 4.85 -3.11
C TYR A 49 4.49 3.34 -3.12
N TRP A 50 5.73 2.89 -3.09
CA TRP A 50 6.11 1.49 -2.98
C TRP A 50 7.13 1.31 -1.88
N ASP A 51 6.96 0.29 -1.06
CA ASP A 51 7.88 -0.06 0.01
C ASP A 51 8.66 -1.34 -0.29
N TRP A 52 9.84 -1.46 0.33
CA TRP A 52 10.68 -2.66 0.29
C TRP A 52 10.82 -3.28 1.68
N VAL A 53 9.81 -3.11 2.55
CA VAL A 53 9.87 -3.64 3.94
C VAL A 53 10.03 -5.16 3.92
N ASN A 54 9.40 -5.84 2.96
CA ASN A 54 9.51 -7.29 2.78
C ASN A 54 10.94 -7.77 2.44
N PHE A 55 11.81 -6.86 2.02
CA PHE A 55 13.23 -7.11 1.75
C PHE A 55 14.14 -6.55 2.85
N GLY A 56 13.57 -6.16 4.00
CA GLY A 56 14.29 -5.59 5.13
C GLY A 56 14.74 -4.14 4.93
N MET A 57 14.27 -3.47 3.87
CA MET A 57 14.69 -2.10 3.57
C MET A 57 13.68 -1.08 4.08
N LYS A 58 14.17 -0.06 4.78
CA LYS A 58 13.35 1.04 5.32
C LYS A 58 13.27 2.23 4.34
N LYS A 59 13.02 1.95 3.06
CA LYS A 59 12.93 2.95 1.99
C LYS A 59 11.61 2.87 1.24
N LEU A 60 11.18 4.02 0.74
CA LEU A 60 10.04 4.21 -0.16
C LEU A 60 10.53 4.69 -1.52
N LEU A 61 9.96 4.12 -2.57
CA LEU A 61 9.98 4.70 -3.90
C LEU A 61 8.68 5.45 -4.14
N LEU A 62 8.80 6.64 -4.73
CA LEU A 62 7.68 7.51 -5.01
C LEU A 62 7.63 7.80 -6.51
N LEU A 63 6.44 7.82 -7.09
CA LEU A 63 6.17 8.38 -8.41
C LEU A 63 5.19 9.54 -8.26
N ASN A 64 5.65 10.76 -8.53
CA ASN A 64 4.78 11.93 -8.57
C ASN A 64 3.98 11.93 -9.87
N THR A 65 2.65 11.80 -9.81
CA THR A 65 1.83 11.68 -11.03
C THR A 65 1.61 13.01 -11.75
N ARG A 66 1.96 14.16 -11.14
CA ARG A 66 1.86 15.47 -11.81
C ARG A 66 3.09 15.75 -12.67
N LYS A 67 4.27 15.40 -12.15
CA LYS A 67 5.54 15.58 -12.84
C LYS A 67 5.97 14.34 -13.65
N MET A 68 5.39 13.19 -13.35
CA MET A 68 5.81 11.87 -13.86
C MET A 68 7.29 11.60 -13.56
N GLU A 69 7.70 11.93 -12.34
CA GLU A 69 9.09 11.81 -11.86
C GLU A 69 9.16 10.88 -10.64
N PHE A 70 10.23 10.09 -10.60
CA PHE A 70 10.53 9.23 -9.45
C PHE A 70 11.42 9.92 -8.43
N SER A 71 11.18 9.63 -7.16
CA SER A 71 12.05 10.00 -6.05
C SER A 71 12.07 8.90 -4.98
N THR A 72 12.96 9.03 -4.02
CA THR A 72 13.05 8.11 -2.87
C THR A 72 12.86 8.87 -1.56
N ALA A 73 12.35 8.18 -0.56
CA ALA A 73 12.27 8.68 0.82
C ALA A 73 12.57 7.54 1.80
N ASP A 74 12.99 7.89 3.00
CA ASP A 74 13.14 6.92 4.08
C ASP A 74 11.80 6.70 4.79
N LEU A 75 11.60 5.48 5.30
CA LEU A 75 10.46 5.18 6.17
C LEU A 75 10.68 5.74 7.58
N PRO A 76 9.61 6.11 8.31
CA PRO A 76 9.71 6.43 9.72
C PRO A 76 10.42 5.32 10.52
N PRO A 77 11.17 5.68 11.58
CA PRO A 77 11.75 4.71 12.48
C PRO A 77 10.68 3.77 13.03
N GLY A 78 10.96 2.47 12.98
CA GLY A 78 10.03 1.42 13.40
C GLY A 78 10.56 0.04 13.02
N GLU A 79 10.10 -0.98 13.73
CA GLU A 79 10.32 -2.39 13.40
C GLU A 79 9.19 -2.88 12.51
N TRP A 80 9.12 -2.37 11.27
CA TRP A 80 8.11 -2.79 10.30
C TRP A 80 8.31 -4.25 9.92
N THR A 81 7.25 -5.05 10.03
CA THR A 81 7.31 -6.47 9.70
C THR A 81 7.06 -6.72 8.20
N TYR A 82 7.39 -7.92 7.71
CA TYR A 82 7.26 -8.31 6.30
C TYR A 82 5.80 -8.48 5.83
N GLU A 83 4.82 -8.34 6.73
CA GLU A 83 3.39 -8.23 6.39
C GLU A 83 3.06 -6.90 5.68
N GLY A 84 4.05 -6.00 5.60
CA GLY A 84 4.04 -4.79 4.82
C GLY A 84 3.35 -3.63 5.53
N ILE A 85 3.34 -2.49 4.85
CA ILE A 85 2.71 -1.26 5.33
C ILE A 85 1.57 -0.84 4.39
N ALA A 86 0.86 0.21 4.78
CA ALA A 86 -0.01 0.98 3.90
C ALA A 86 0.17 2.47 4.12
N ILE A 87 0.35 3.19 3.02
CA ILE A 87 0.42 4.65 3.01
C ILE A 87 -0.97 5.21 2.67
N VAL A 88 -1.41 6.19 3.46
CA VAL A 88 -2.75 6.79 3.37
C VAL A 88 -2.70 8.31 3.52
N GLU A 89 -3.78 8.97 3.12
CA GLU A 89 -4.00 10.39 3.37
C GLU A 89 -4.54 10.59 4.80
N ALA A 90 -3.72 11.14 5.72
CA ALA A 90 -4.09 11.40 7.11
C ALA A 90 -4.86 12.73 7.30
N GLY A 91 -5.28 13.37 6.20
CA GLY A 91 -5.85 14.72 6.22
C GLY A 91 -4.79 15.83 6.25
N GLU A 92 -5.23 17.07 5.98
CA GLU A 92 -4.39 18.28 6.05
C GLU A 92 -3.11 18.24 5.19
N GLY A 93 -3.06 17.36 4.18
CA GLY A 93 -1.86 17.15 3.36
C GLY A 93 -0.76 16.34 4.06
N ARG A 94 -1.04 15.72 5.21
CA ARG A 94 -0.14 14.85 5.99
C ARG A 94 -0.35 13.39 5.59
N LEU A 95 0.75 12.65 5.49
CA LEU A 95 0.72 11.22 5.20
C LEU A 95 0.56 10.43 6.51
N GLY A 96 -0.17 9.32 6.41
CA GLY A 96 -0.27 8.31 7.46
C GLY A 96 0.30 6.98 6.97
N ILE A 97 0.84 6.20 7.89
CA ILE A 97 1.34 4.84 7.66
C ILE A 97 0.64 3.92 8.64
N PHE A 98 0.00 2.89 8.11
CA PHE A 98 -0.39 1.72 8.86
C PHE A 98 0.65 0.63 8.70
N GLY A 99 0.98 -0.08 9.78
CA GLY A 99 1.87 -1.22 9.71
C GLY A 99 1.91 -2.03 10.99
N PHE A 100 2.39 -3.26 10.86
CA PHE A 100 2.60 -4.17 11.98
C PHE A 100 4.05 -4.00 12.48
N HIS A 101 4.23 -4.02 13.80
CA HIS A 101 5.53 -3.75 14.45
C HIS A 101 6.15 -4.96 15.17
N CYS A 102 5.38 -6.04 15.38
CA CYS A 102 5.84 -7.19 16.15
C CYS A 102 5.19 -8.46 15.61
N GLU A 103 5.95 -9.55 15.48
CA GLU A 103 5.40 -10.84 15.03
C GLU A 103 4.45 -11.47 16.06
N ILE A 104 4.57 -11.07 17.34
CA ILE A 104 3.86 -11.68 18.48
C ILE A 104 2.51 -10.98 18.71
N SER A 105 2.41 -9.68 18.42
CA SER A 105 1.15 -8.93 18.56
C SER A 105 0.54 -8.66 17.19
N PRO A 106 -0.74 -8.99 16.96
CA PRO A 106 -1.43 -8.66 15.72
C PRO A 106 -1.78 -7.16 15.62
N ASP A 107 -1.36 -6.34 16.58
CA ASP A 107 -1.78 -4.94 16.66
C ASP A 107 -1.31 -4.12 15.45
N LEU A 108 -2.24 -3.38 14.87
CA LEU A 108 -1.96 -2.49 13.76
C LEU A 108 -1.65 -1.09 14.29
N SER A 109 -0.43 -0.63 14.07
CA SER A 109 -0.02 0.74 14.39
C SER A 109 -0.48 1.72 13.31
N TYR A 110 -0.81 2.94 13.72
CA TYR A 110 -1.07 4.07 12.84
C TYR A 110 -0.17 5.24 13.23
N THR A 111 0.72 5.62 12.32
CA THR A 111 1.74 6.66 12.50
C THR A 111 1.55 7.75 11.46
N VAL A 112 1.60 9.01 11.87
CA VAL A 112 1.31 10.16 11.01
C VAL A 112 2.48 11.14 11.00
N ALA A 113 2.77 11.72 9.84
CA ALA A 113 3.74 12.80 9.70
C ALA A 113 3.19 14.07 10.40
N ARG A 114 4.01 14.80 11.16
CA ARG A 114 3.56 16.02 11.85
C ARG A 114 3.26 17.17 10.87
N LYS A 115 3.95 17.23 9.74
CA LYS A 115 3.74 18.19 8.64
C LYS A 115 3.94 17.52 7.28
N LYS A 116 3.56 18.25 6.24
CA LYS A 116 3.70 17.82 4.84
C LYS A 116 5.18 17.72 4.43
N GLY A 117 5.56 16.59 3.84
CA GLY A 117 6.90 16.39 3.27
C GLY A 117 8.01 16.26 4.31
N GLU A 118 7.68 15.86 5.53
CA GLU A 118 8.63 15.76 6.63
C GLU A 118 9.56 14.55 6.54
N SER A 119 10.70 14.67 7.23
CA SER A 119 11.66 13.59 7.38
C SER A 119 11.13 12.50 8.33
N PRO A 120 11.67 11.26 8.26
CA PRO A 120 11.29 10.13 9.11
C PRO A 120 11.20 10.42 10.61
N SER A 121 12.07 11.28 11.14
CA SER A 121 12.15 11.58 12.58
C SER A 121 10.98 12.43 13.10
N GLN A 122 10.18 13.00 12.21
CA GLN A 122 9.05 13.86 12.57
C GLN A 122 7.71 13.12 12.52
N TRP A 123 7.72 11.81 12.33
CA TRP A 123 6.54 10.96 12.40
C TRP A 123 6.21 10.57 13.83
N GLN A 124 4.92 10.47 14.16
CA GLN A 124 4.46 10.11 15.50
C GLN A 124 3.36 9.06 15.42
N MET A 125 3.46 8.04 16.28
CA MET A 125 2.40 7.05 16.44
C MET A 125 1.18 7.73 17.07
N GLU A 126 0.06 7.72 16.36
CA GLU A 126 -1.20 8.32 16.81
C GLU A 126 -2.10 7.28 17.49
N LYS A 127 -2.14 6.05 16.97
CA LYS A 127 -3.05 5.01 17.49
C LYS A 127 -2.49 3.61 17.30
N THR A 128 -2.82 2.73 18.24
CA THR A 128 -2.70 1.28 18.10
C THR A 128 -4.10 0.69 18.02
N ILE A 129 -4.36 -0.10 16.99
CA ILE A 129 -5.63 -0.78 16.76
C ILE A 129 -5.46 -2.24 17.15
N SER A 130 -6.07 -2.63 18.26
CA SER A 130 -6.00 -4.01 18.74
C SER A 130 -6.76 -4.95 17.82
N LEU A 131 -6.09 -6.01 17.38
CA LEU A 131 -6.67 -7.07 16.56
C LEU A 131 -6.71 -8.39 17.33
N ASP A 132 -7.59 -9.32 16.95
CA ASP A 132 -7.73 -10.62 17.63
C ASP A 132 -6.50 -11.52 17.35
N SER A 133 -5.73 -11.84 18.40
CA SER A 133 -4.46 -12.58 18.33
C SER A 133 -4.58 -14.04 17.88
N ARG A 134 -5.79 -14.59 17.82
CA ARG A 134 -6.03 -15.91 17.22
C ARG A 134 -5.84 -15.92 15.69
N TYR A 135 -5.75 -14.73 15.10
CA TYR A 135 -5.66 -14.56 13.66
C TYR A 135 -4.43 -13.78 13.25
N LYS A 136 -3.93 -14.10 12.06
CA LYS A 136 -2.94 -13.28 11.34
C LYS A 136 -3.67 -12.32 10.40
N TYR A 137 -3.22 -11.08 10.38
CA TYR A 137 -3.76 -10.04 9.53
C TYR A 137 -2.73 -9.62 8.49
N PHE A 138 -3.20 -9.33 7.29
CA PHE A 138 -2.36 -8.84 6.20
C PHE A 138 -3.05 -7.63 5.60
N ILE A 139 -2.31 -6.54 5.45
CA ILE A 139 -2.74 -5.44 4.59
C ILE A 139 -2.88 -6.00 3.18
N LYS A 140 -3.94 -5.60 2.46
CA LYS A 140 -4.16 -5.98 1.05
C LYS A 140 -4.10 -4.78 0.13
N ASP A 141 -4.75 -3.69 0.51
CA ASP A 141 -4.81 -2.48 -0.29
C ASP A 141 -5.18 -1.27 0.57
N ALA A 142 -4.95 -0.06 0.07
CA ALA A 142 -5.40 1.17 0.69
C ALA A 142 -5.93 2.15 -0.36
N THR A 143 -7.01 2.83 0.01
CA THR A 143 -7.66 3.86 -0.78
C THR A 143 -7.58 5.18 -0.04
N GLN A 144 -8.10 6.25 -0.64
CA GLN A 144 -8.20 7.55 0.02
C GLN A 144 -9.02 7.51 1.33
N ARG A 145 -9.91 6.53 1.49
CA ARG A 145 -10.82 6.47 2.65
C ARG A 145 -10.67 5.22 3.50
N TYR A 146 -10.34 4.10 2.88
CA TYR A 146 -10.33 2.79 3.53
C TYR A 146 -9.01 2.06 3.34
N LEU A 147 -8.52 1.49 4.43
CA LEU A 147 -7.50 0.44 4.43
C LEU A 147 -8.20 -0.92 4.39
N PHE A 148 -7.73 -1.85 3.57
CA PHE A 148 -8.27 -3.20 3.47
C PHE A 148 -7.31 -4.23 4.05
N LEU A 149 -7.86 -5.11 4.90
CA LEU A 149 -7.14 -6.18 5.56
C LEU A 149 -7.77 -7.53 5.23
N THR A 150 -6.94 -8.55 5.12
CA THR A 150 -7.37 -9.95 5.21
C THR A 150 -6.97 -10.54 6.55
N ARG A 151 -7.79 -11.46 7.05
CA ARG A 151 -7.60 -12.19 8.30
C ARG A 151 -7.57 -13.68 8.00
N ARG A 152 -6.60 -14.41 8.54
CA ARG A 152 -6.46 -15.88 8.47
C ARG A 152 -6.29 -16.46 9.87
N GLU A 153 -6.75 -17.68 10.12
CA GLU A 153 -6.46 -18.36 11.39
C GLU A 153 -4.96 -18.60 11.51
N ALA A 154 -4.39 -18.29 12.68
CA ALA A 154 -2.94 -18.39 12.88
C ALA A 154 -2.43 -19.85 12.89
N SER A 155 -3.31 -20.82 13.15
CA SER A 155 -2.98 -22.22 13.42
C SER A 155 -3.49 -23.24 12.38
N SER A 156 -4.25 -22.83 11.36
CA SER A 156 -4.87 -23.78 10.41
C SER A 156 -4.05 -23.95 9.13
N LEU A 157 -3.63 -25.18 8.82
CA LEU A 157 -2.93 -25.52 7.56
C LEU A 157 -3.88 -25.90 6.41
N TYR A 158 -5.15 -26.23 6.71
CA TYR A 158 -6.14 -26.69 5.74
C TYR A 158 -7.52 -26.12 6.09
N ASN A 159 -8.19 -25.50 5.12
CA ASN A 159 -9.50 -24.79 5.23
C ASN A 159 -9.48 -23.49 6.07
N GLU A 160 -8.66 -22.52 5.66
CA GLU A 160 -8.60 -21.20 6.28
C GLU A 160 -9.92 -20.43 6.09
N LEU A 161 -10.58 -20.04 7.18
CA LEU A 161 -11.61 -18.99 7.12
C LEU A 161 -10.93 -17.65 6.88
N VAL A 162 -11.06 -17.11 5.67
CA VAL A 162 -10.55 -15.79 5.33
C VAL A 162 -11.63 -14.74 5.58
N GLY A 163 -11.32 -13.82 6.49
CA GLY A 163 -12.12 -12.62 6.71
C GLY A 163 -11.53 -11.44 5.93
N TYR A 164 -12.39 -10.59 5.39
CA TYR A 164 -12.03 -9.32 4.76
C TYR A 164 -12.58 -8.20 5.62
N PHE A 165 -11.71 -7.25 5.93
CA PHE A 165 -11.99 -6.13 6.81
C PHE A 165 -11.59 -4.82 6.15
N SER A 166 -12.25 -3.75 6.54
CA SER A 166 -11.89 -2.39 6.18
C SER A 166 -11.69 -1.55 7.44
N ILE A 167 -10.73 -0.64 7.41
CA ILE A 167 -10.57 0.42 8.40
C ILE A 167 -10.82 1.75 7.70
N ASP A 168 -11.79 2.53 8.17
CA ASP A 168 -11.95 3.92 7.72
C ASP A 168 -10.78 4.74 8.27
N VAL A 169 -9.96 5.31 7.37
CA VAL A 169 -8.71 6.01 7.72
C VAL A 169 -8.97 7.22 8.62
N LYS A 170 -10.14 7.87 8.48
CA LYS A 170 -10.49 9.06 9.26
C LYS A 170 -10.94 8.69 10.67
N THR A 171 -11.78 7.66 10.79
CA THR A 171 -12.36 7.27 12.10
C THR A 171 -11.54 6.22 12.83
N LEU A 172 -10.63 5.56 12.11
CA LEU A 172 -9.81 4.44 12.58
C LEU A 172 -10.66 3.30 13.17
N GLN A 173 -11.86 3.10 12.61
CA GLN A 173 -12.79 2.05 12.99
C GLN A 173 -12.66 0.85 12.06
N LEU A 174 -12.45 -0.33 12.66
CA LEU A 174 -12.41 -1.60 11.96
C LEU A 174 -13.82 -2.14 11.73
N GLN A 175 -14.10 -2.57 10.50
CA GLN A 175 -15.36 -3.18 10.11
C GLN A 175 -15.12 -4.45 9.30
N ARG A 176 -15.94 -5.47 9.51
CA ARG A 176 -15.92 -6.69 8.70
C ARG A 176 -16.74 -6.45 7.44
N VAL A 177 -16.11 -6.65 6.29
CA VAL A 177 -16.74 -6.51 4.96
C VAL A 177 -17.33 -7.84 4.51
N TYR A 178 -16.55 -8.92 4.62
CA TYR A 178 -16.93 -10.23 4.11
C TYR A 178 -16.18 -11.36 4.83
N GLN A 179 -16.72 -12.58 4.80
CA GLN A 179 -16.05 -13.76 5.34
C GLN A 179 -16.42 -14.99 4.52
N LYS A 180 -15.44 -15.80 4.15
CA LYS A 180 -15.65 -17.06 3.41
C LYS A 180 -14.59 -18.09 3.78
N GLN A 181 -14.92 -19.37 3.61
CA GLN A 181 -13.90 -20.42 3.55
C GLN A 181 -13.05 -20.21 2.29
N HIS A 182 -11.74 -20.14 2.48
CA HIS A 182 -10.78 -19.88 1.41
C HIS A 182 -10.22 -21.20 0.88
N TYR A 183 -10.25 -21.34 -0.45
CA TYR A 183 -9.46 -22.33 -1.14
C TYR A 183 -8.13 -21.68 -1.54
N PRO A 184 -6.98 -22.32 -1.29
CA PRO A 184 -5.66 -21.68 -1.31
C PRO A 184 -5.28 -20.99 -2.63
N TRP A 185 -6.00 -21.22 -3.73
CA TRP A 185 -5.68 -20.72 -5.06
C TRP A 185 -6.56 -19.55 -5.53
N ASN A 186 -7.50 -19.07 -4.72
CA ASN A 186 -8.43 -17.99 -5.09
C ASN A 186 -8.14 -16.72 -4.28
N GLU A 187 -7.16 -15.92 -4.71
CA GLU A 187 -6.96 -14.59 -4.16
C GLU A 187 -8.09 -13.64 -4.60
N ALA A 188 -8.89 -13.16 -3.66
CA ALA A 188 -9.81 -12.06 -3.94
C ALA A 188 -9.04 -10.74 -3.92
N TYR A 189 -9.00 -10.05 -5.06
CA TYR A 189 -8.51 -8.69 -5.17
C TYR A 189 -9.64 -7.71 -4.88
N SER A 190 -9.36 -6.69 -4.08
CA SER A 190 -10.33 -5.64 -3.79
C SER A 190 -10.45 -4.73 -5.01
N TYR A 191 -11.65 -4.61 -5.57
CA TYR A 191 -11.94 -3.66 -6.64
C TYR A 191 -12.75 -2.50 -6.07
N ILE A 192 -12.16 -1.31 -6.10
CA ILE A 192 -12.64 -0.13 -5.36
C ILE A 192 -13.28 0.94 -6.28
N ASN A 193 -13.35 0.68 -7.58
CA ASN A 193 -13.91 1.59 -8.57
C ASN A 193 -15.16 1.00 -9.19
N PHE A 194 -15.97 1.83 -9.85
CA PHE A 194 -16.92 1.29 -10.82
C PHE A 194 -16.13 0.74 -12.00
N PRO A 195 -16.55 -0.39 -12.60
CA PRO A 195 -15.95 -0.83 -13.86
C PRO A 195 -16.03 0.34 -14.85
N PRO A 196 -14.94 0.64 -15.59
CA PRO A 196 -15.01 1.65 -16.63
C PRO A 196 -16.20 1.33 -17.53
N SER A 197 -17.02 2.35 -17.81
CA SER A 197 -18.20 2.18 -18.65
C SER A 197 -17.79 1.52 -19.97
N LEU A 198 -18.38 0.37 -20.29
CA LEU A 198 -18.13 -0.34 -21.56
C LEU A 198 -18.72 0.40 -22.77
N LEU A 199 -19.42 1.51 -22.55
CA LEU A 199 -19.94 2.36 -23.60
C LEU A 199 -18.83 3.26 -24.11
N SER A 200 -18.18 2.83 -25.19
CA SER A 200 -17.40 3.74 -26.03
C SER A 200 -18.37 4.72 -26.70
N SER A 201 -18.55 5.91 -26.13
CA SER A 201 -18.97 7.02 -26.97
C SER A 201 -17.75 7.37 -27.81
N ARG A 202 -17.73 6.98 -29.09
CA ARG A 202 -16.87 7.64 -30.06
C ARG A 202 -17.16 9.14 -29.96
N ARG A 203 -16.20 9.93 -29.47
CA ARG A 203 -16.24 11.36 -29.70
C ARG A 203 -15.96 11.53 -31.20
N ILE A 204 -17.02 11.82 -31.94
CA ILE A 204 -16.94 12.39 -33.29
C ILE A 204 -16.45 13.83 -33.15
#